data_AF-A0A942HNB8-F1
#
_entry.id   AF-A0A942HNB8-F1
#
_cell.length_a   1.000
_cell.length_b   1.000
_cell.length_c   1.000
_cell.angle_alpha   90.00
_cell.angle_beta   90.00
_cell.angle_gamma   90.00
#
_symmetry.space_group_name_H-M   'P 1'
#
loop_
_entity.id
_entity.type
_entity.pdbx_description
1 polymer ?
#
loop_
_entity_poly.entity_id
_entity_poly.type
_entity_poly.pdbx_seq_one_letter_code
_entity_poly.pdbx_strand_id
1 'polypeptide(L)'
;MDRERGQGTVEMVGLLGVVTLALLGMLAAGAAVPGGALAREIAGRIVCAAALADGCGDEPLLIATYGDEIGRLLRRHAPTLAFEQGSRALPVDWRRCRLTECGDGPEAGNVHRSDQRLPVTAFVHVVDCRAEAREESEAARFDCSGPRAGFLYLQYWLYYANSTTGQIPVVGPLDQHDDDWESVQLRIGPDGRVQQRASSHHGYNYERSAFNAGSDAGLEVVREVSEDVGLREERGWGAETGLVEVSGGSHAGNVGHDPGSRFIPGRRLHLVPLEPIAAHSHSTFAVVPPWLKEVWRNPEATGTE
;
A
#
# COMPACT_ATOMS: atom_id res chain seq x y z
N MET A 1 -31.54 -13.30 27.64
CA MET A 1 -32.68 -13.71 26.79
C MET A 1 -32.46 -13.08 25.44
N ASP A 2 -31.78 -13.84 24.59
CA ASP A 2 -31.44 -13.47 23.22
C ASP A 2 -32.70 -13.39 22.36
N ARG A 3 -32.76 -12.34 21.54
CA ARG A 3 -33.58 -12.33 20.32
C ARG A 3 -32.64 -12.21 19.15
N GLU A 4 -32.18 -13.37 18.68
CA GLU A 4 -31.70 -13.51 17.31
C GLU A 4 -32.81 -13.04 16.37
N ARG A 5 -32.59 -11.90 15.69
CA ARG A 5 -33.37 -11.57 14.49
C ARG A 5 -32.60 -12.10 13.29
N GLY A 6 -32.78 -13.40 13.03
CA GLY A 6 -32.49 -13.96 11.71
C GLY A 6 -33.47 -13.39 10.69
N GLN A 7 -33.11 -12.28 10.06
CA GLN A 7 -33.77 -11.81 8.84
C GLN A 7 -32.81 -12.04 7.68
N GLY A 8 -32.88 -13.22 7.08
CA GLY A 8 -32.65 -13.31 5.64
C GLY A 8 -33.74 -12.44 5.01
N THR A 9 -33.40 -11.22 4.62
CA THR A 9 -34.37 -10.25 4.11
C THR A 9 -35.03 -10.79 2.85
N VAL A 10 -36.27 -10.38 2.58
CA VAL A 10 -37.03 -10.72 1.37
C VAL A 10 -36.21 -10.42 0.10
N GLU A 11 -35.30 -9.45 0.21
CA GLU A 11 -34.32 -9.04 -0.80
C GLU A 11 -33.30 -10.15 -1.11
N MET A 12 -32.87 -10.94 -0.13
CA MET A 12 -31.95 -12.06 -0.33
C MET A 12 -32.64 -13.22 -1.07
N VAL A 13 -33.91 -13.50 -0.76
CA VAL A 13 -34.72 -14.47 -1.51
C VAL A 13 -34.96 -13.99 -2.94
N GLY A 14 -35.25 -12.70 -3.11
CA GLY A 14 -35.39 -12.07 -4.43
C GLY A 14 -34.11 -12.16 -5.26
N LEU A 15 -32.96 -11.85 -4.67
CA LEU A 15 -31.65 -11.95 -5.33
C LEU A 15 -31.33 -13.39 -5.74
N LEU A 16 -31.53 -14.36 -4.84
CA LEU A 16 -31.35 -15.78 -5.15
C LEU A 16 -32.26 -16.24 -6.30
N GLY A 17 -33.51 -15.77 -6.33
CA GLY A 17 -34.44 -16.04 -7.42
C GLY A 17 -33.94 -15.50 -8.76
N VAL A 18 -33.46 -14.24 -8.79
CA VAL A 18 -32.91 -13.61 -10.00
C VAL A 18 -31.66 -14.35 -10.49
N VAL A 19 -30.72 -14.66 -9.60
CA VAL A 19 -29.49 -15.40 -9.94
C VAL A 19 -29.83 -16.79 -10.50
N THR A 20 -30.78 -17.49 -9.88
CA THR A 20 -31.21 -18.81 -10.33
C THR A 20 -31.84 -18.76 -11.72
N LEU A 21 -32.73 -17.78 -11.97
CA LEU A 21 -33.35 -17.59 -13.29
C LEU A 21 -32.32 -17.21 -14.36
N ALA A 22 -31.33 -16.38 -14.03
CA ALA A 22 -30.26 -16.02 -14.94
C ALA A 22 -29.39 -17.23 -15.31
N LEU A 23 -29.03 -18.07 -14.34
CA LEU A 23 -28.28 -19.30 -14.57
C LEU A 23 -29.07 -20.30 -15.43
N LEU A 24 -30.36 -20.48 -15.15
CA LEU A 24 -31.25 -21.33 -15.95
C LEU A 24 -31.41 -20.79 -17.38
N GLY A 25 -31.51 -19.47 -17.54
CA GLY A 25 -31.57 -18.82 -18.86
C GLY A 25 -30.29 -19.04 -19.67
N MET A 26 -29.11 -18.95 -19.03
CA MET A 26 -27.83 -19.23 -19.69
C MET A 26 -27.68 -20.69 -20.10
N LEU A 27 -28.13 -21.63 -19.25
CA LEU A 27 -28.16 -23.06 -19.57
C LEU A 27 -29.11 -23.36 -20.75
N ALA A 28 -30.30 -22.75 -20.75
CA ALA A 28 -31.28 -22.90 -21.84
C ALA A 28 -30.78 -22.30 -23.16
N ALA A 29 -29.93 -21.26 -23.10
CA ALA A 29 -29.33 -20.64 -24.27
C ALA A 29 -28.08 -21.37 -24.80
N GLY A 30 -27.69 -22.50 -24.21
CA GLY A 30 -26.51 -23.27 -24.64
C GLY A 30 -25.18 -22.54 -24.43
N ALA A 31 -25.15 -21.51 -23.58
CA ALA A 31 -23.95 -20.78 -23.26
C ALA A 31 -23.01 -21.66 -22.42
N ALA A 32 -21.76 -21.82 -22.87
CA ALA A 32 -20.73 -22.45 -22.07
C ALA A 32 -20.42 -21.56 -20.85
N VAL A 33 -20.91 -21.96 -19.68
CA VAL A 33 -20.56 -21.27 -18.43
C VAL A 33 -19.09 -21.58 -18.12
N PRO A 34 -18.21 -20.59 -17.91
CA PRO A 34 -16.83 -20.82 -17.51
C PRO A 34 -16.79 -21.38 -16.07
N GLY A 35 -17.05 -22.68 -15.94
CA GLY A 35 -17.59 -23.29 -14.71
C GLY A 35 -16.63 -23.38 -13.52
N GLY A 36 -15.32 -23.32 -13.73
CA GLY A 36 -14.35 -23.43 -12.64
C GLY A 36 -13.94 -22.08 -12.05
N ALA A 37 -13.50 -21.16 -12.90
CA ALA A 37 -12.96 -19.87 -12.48
C ALA A 37 -14.05 -18.93 -11.96
N LEU A 38 -15.20 -18.86 -12.65
CA LEU A 38 -16.33 -18.02 -12.23
C LEU A 38 -16.96 -18.53 -10.92
N ALA A 39 -17.10 -19.84 -10.77
CA ALA A 39 -17.65 -20.43 -9.55
C ALA A 39 -16.72 -20.19 -8.34
N ARG A 40 -15.40 -20.26 -8.55
CA ARG A 40 -14.41 -19.95 -7.51
C ARG A 40 -14.42 -18.48 -7.11
N GLU A 41 -14.54 -17.57 -8.07
CA GLU A 41 -14.65 -16.13 -7.83
C GLU A 41 -15.94 -15.78 -7.05
N ILE A 42 -17.08 -16.34 -7.45
CA ILE A 42 -18.36 -16.13 -6.77
C ILE A 42 -18.33 -16.73 -5.36
N ALA A 43 -17.82 -17.96 -5.20
CA ALA A 43 -17.68 -18.59 -3.89
C ALA A 43 -16.72 -17.79 -2.98
N GLY A 44 -15.61 -17.29 -3.52
CA GLY A 44 -14.69 -16.40 -2.81
C GLY A 44 -15.39 -15.14 -2.30
N ARG A 45 -16.17 -14.46 -3.15
CA ARG A 45 -16.95 -13.27 -2.76
C ARG A 45 -18.04 -13.56 -1.74
N ILE A 46 -18.73 -14.70 -1.84
CA ILE A 46 -19.76 -15.12 -0.89
C ILE A 46 -19.15 -15.46 0.46
N VAL A 47 -18.03 -16.20 0.49
CA VAL A 47 -17.31 -16.52 1.73
C VAL A 47 -16.74 -15.25 2.36
N CYS A 48 -16.18 -14.35 1.56
CA CYS A 48 -15.70 -13.05 2.02
C CYS A 48 -16.82 -12.16 2.58
N ALA A 49 -17.98 -12.12 1.93
CA ALA A 49 -19.15 -11.39 2.42
C ALA A 49 -19.75 -12.02 3.68
N ALA A 50 -19.78 -13.35 3.77
CA ALA A 50 -20.33 -14.09 4.91
C ALA A 50 -19.39 -14.11 6.13
N ALA A 51 -18.07 -14.02 5.91
CA ALA A 51 -17.10 -14.05 6.99
C ALA A 51 -16.98 -12.73 7.77
N LEU A 52 -17.58 -11.62 7.29
CA LEU A 52 -17.36 -10.26 7.85
C LEU A 52 -15.86 -9.93 8.01
N ALA A 53 -14.99 -10.66 7.33
CA ALA A 53 -13.57 -10.66 7.61
C ALA A 53 -12.91 -9.49 6.87
N ASP A 54 -12.32 -8.60 7.66
CA ASP A 54 -11.40 -7.57 7.17
C ASP A 54 -10.36 -8.20 6.23
N GLY A 55 -10.25 -7.70 4.99
CA GLY A 55 -9.17 -8.07 4.07
C GLY A 55 -9.59 -8.90 2.85
N CYS A 56 -10.87 -9.17 2.68
CA CYS A 56 -11.37 -10.14 1.71
C CYS A 56 -11.80 -9.53 0.34
N GLY A 57 -11.56 -8.22 0.14
CA GLY A 57 -12.02 -7.49 -1.05
C GLY A 57 -11.04 -7.42 -2.23
N ASP A 58 -9.74 -7.40 -1.94
CA ASP A 58 -8.71 -7.02 -2.92
C ASP A 58 -8.01 -8.23 -3.54
N GLU A 59 -8.05 -9.37 -2.86
CA GLU A 59 -7.34 -10.59 -3.24
C GLU A 59 -7.61 -11.01 -4.70
N PRO A 60 -8.85 -10.97 -5.24
CA PRO A 60 -9.08 -11.30 -6.63
C PRO A 60 -8.31 -10.39 -7.61
N LEU A 61 -8.23 -9.09 -7.32
CA LEU A 61 -7.53 -8.13 -8.16
C LEU A 61 -6.01 -8.30 -8.05
N LEU A 62 -5.50 -8.50 -6.83
CA LEU A 62 -4.08 -8.78 -6.59
C LEU A 62 -3.64 -10.06 -7.31
N ILE A 63 -4.44 -11.13 -7.24
CA ILE A 63 -4.17 -12.41 -7.92
C ILE A 63 -4.25 -12.23 -9.44
N ALA A 64 -5.22 -11.46 -9.95
CA ALA A 64 -5.32 -11.20 -11.38
C ALA A 64 -4.13 -10.40 -11.92
N THR A 65 -3.55 -9.49 -11.13
CA THR A 65 -2.42 -8.66 -11.56
C THR A 65 -1.07 -9.34 -11.34
N TYR A 66 -0.84 -9.99 -10.20
CA TYR A 66 0.47 -10.51 -9.79
C TYR A 66 0.55 -12.02 -9.66
N GLY A 67 -0.56 -12.73 -9.83
CA GLY A 67 -0.65 -14.16 -9.53
C GLY A 67 -0.84 -14.47 -8.05
N ASP A 68 -1.13 -15.74 -7.78
CA ASP A 68 -1.55 -16.24 -6.47
C ASP A 68 -0.47 -16.11 -5.38
N GLU A 69 0.78 -16.42 -5.70
CA GLU A 69 1.89 -16.35 -4.75
C GLU A 69 2.14 -14.90 -4.29
N ILE A 70 2.35 -14.00 -5.24
CA ILE A 70 2.69 -12.59 -4.98
C ILE A 70 1.49 -11.87 -4.36
N GLY A 71 0.26 -12.13 -4.82
CA GLY A 71 -0.95 -11.57 -4.21
C GLY A 71 -1.07 -11.90 -2.71
N ARG A 72 -0.72 -13.14 -2.31
CA ARG A 72 -0.68 -13.53 -0.89
C ARG A 72 0.48 -12.89 -0.14
N LEU A 73 1.64 -12.69 -0.77
CA LEU A 73 2.77 -12.00 -0.15
C LEU A 73 2.44 -10.53 0.11
N LEU A 74 1.82 -9.83 -0.84
CA LEU A 74 1.32 -8.47 -0.65
C LEU A 74 0.33 -8.37 0.52
N ARG A 75 -0.54 -9.37 0.71
CA ARG A 75 -1.47 -9.35 1.85
C ARG A 75 -0.79 -9.68 3.18
N ARG A 76 0.16 -10.61 3.19
CA ARG A 76 0.93 -10.99 4.39
C ARG A 76 1.83 -9.87 4.89
N HIS A 77 2.50 -9.17 3.97
CA HIS A 77 3.48 -8.13 4.27
C HIS A 77 2.89 -6.71 4.20
N ALA A 78 1.55 -6.58 4.16
CA ALA A 78 0.92 -5.28 4.24
C ALA A 78 1.26 -4.63 5.60
N PRO A 79 1.85 -3.43 5.62
CA PRO A 79 2.30 -2.82 6.87
C PRO A 79 1.12 -2.40 7.73
N THR A 80 1.27 -2.51 9.04
CA THR A 80 0.45 -1.74 9.98
C THR A 80 0.90 -0.29 9.91
N LEU A 81 -0.04 0.65 9.75
CA LEU A 81 0.26 2.07 9.76
C LEU A 81 -0.08 2.62 11.14
N ALA A 82 0.90 3.17 11.84
CA ALA A 82 0.75 3.94 13.06
C ALA A 82 0.94 5.43 12.75
N PHE A 83 0.21 6.29 13.43
CA PHE A 83 0.21 7.72 13.14
C PHE A 83 0.62 8.50 14.38
N GLU A 84 1.43 9.55 14.16
CA GLU A 84 1.78 10.49 15.20
C GLU A 84 0.52 11.08 15.86
N GLN A 85 0.61 11.31 17.17
CA GLN A 85 -0.50 11.84 17.95
C GLN A 85 -0.98 13.20 17.39
N GLY A 86 -2.29 13.34 17.23
CA GLY A 86 -2.91 14.55 16.70
C GLY A 86 -2.98 14.60 15.18
N SER A 87 -2.32 13.68 14.46
CA SER A 87 -2.54 13.52 13.02
C SER A 87 -3.94 12.95 12.76
N ARG A 88 -4.64 13.54 11.79
CA ARG A 88 -5.93 13.06 11.27
C ARG A 88 -5.85 12.50 9.86
N ALA A 89 -4.76 12.79 9.15
CA ALA A 89 -4.56 12.34 7.79
C ALA A 89 -4.52 10.80 7.71
N LEU A 90 -5.13 10.27 6.66
CA LEU A 90 -5.16 8.86 6.28
C LEU A 90 -4.88 8.76 4.79
N PRO A 91 -4.18 7.71 4.34
CA PRO A 91 -3.96 7.52 2.94
C PRO A 91 -5.23 7.02 2.25
N VAL A 92 -5.56 7.60 1.09
CA VAL A 92 -6.80 7.34 0.36
C VAL A 92 -6.55 7.07 -1.12
N ASP A 93 -7.54 6.46 -1.77
CA ASP A 93 -7.55 6.32 -3.22
C ASP A 93 -7.78 7.69 -3.89
N TRP A 94 -6.71 8.32 -4.37
CA TRP A 94 -6.73 9.62 -5.04
C TRP A 94 -7.69 9.67 -6.23
N ARG A 95 -7.99 8.54 -6.86
CA ARG A 95 -8.93 8.47 -7.99
C ARG A 95 -10.37 8.73 -7.55
N ARG A 96 -10.65 8.59 -6.26
CA ARG A 96 -11.96 8.87 -5.64
C ARG A 96 -12.03 10.28 -5.10
N CYS A 97 -10.97 10.73 -4.43
CA CYS A 97 -10.92 12.08 -3.87
C CYS A 97 -9.48 12.52 -3.54
N ARG A 98 -9.19 13.81 -3.78
CA ARG A 98 -7.90 14.47 -3.52
C ARG A 98 -8.03 15.70 -2.61
N LEU A 99 -9.15 15.81 -1.90
CA LEU A 99 -9.35 16.87 -0.89
C LEU A 99 -8.90 16.37 0.48
N THR A 100 -8.33 17.24 1.31
CA THR A 100 -7.88 16.91 2.68
C THR A 100 -8.99 16.22 3.50
N GLU A 101 -10.22 16.74 3.44
CA GLU A 101 -11.37 16.19 4.17
C GLU A 101 -11.72 14.74 3.82
N CYS A 102 -11.26 14.24 2.67
CA CYS A 102 -11.45 12.84 2.28
C CYS A 102 -10.50 11.89 3.00
N GLY A 103 -9.31 12.38 3.38
CA GLY A 103 -8.29 11.67 4.15
C GLY A 103 -8.40 11.88 5.65
N ASP A 104 -9.20 12.83 6.13
CA ASP A 104 -9.40 13.03 7.57
C ASP A 104 -10.17 11.87 8.21
N GLY A 105 -9.70 11.39 9.36
CA GLY A 105 -10.40 10.37 10.13
C GLY A 105 -10.19 10.49 11.63
N PRO A 106 -10.68 9.49 12.40
CA PRO A 106 -10.59 9.48 13.85
C PRO A 106 -9.15 9.66 14.36
N GLU A 107 -8.98 10.43 15.45
CA GLU A 107 -7.69 10.76 16.07
C GLU A 107 -7.09 9.63 16.92
N ALA A 108 -7.85 8.55 17.16
CA ALA A 108 -7.41 7.41 17.94
C ALA A 108 -8.15 6.11 17.57
N GLY A 109 -7.58 4.99 18.00
CA GLY A 109 -8.12 3.65 17.88
C GLY A 109 -7.71 2.93 16.59
N ASN A 110 -8.48 1.87 16.28
CA ASN A 110 -8.33 1.09 15.07
C ASN A 110 -9.06 1.79 13.91
N VAL A 111 -8.31 2.60 13.18
CA VAL A 111 -8.81 3.36 12.05
C VAL A 111 -8.76 2.48 10.80
N HIS A 112 -9.80 2.49 9.98
CA HIS A 112 -9.84 1.73 8.73
C HIS A 112 -10.70 2.41 7.65
N ARG A 113 -11.32 3.54 8.00
CA ARG A 113 -12.05 4.42 7.09
C ARG A 113 -11.85 5.86 7.52
N SER A 114 -11.89 6.77 6.55
CA SER A 114 -11.98 8.21 6.81
C SER A 114 -13.37 8.62 7.29
N ASP A 115 -13.53 9.87 7.71
CA ASP A 115 -14.80 10.48 8.11
C ASP A 115 -15.80 10.47 6.93
N GLN A 116 -15.30 10.54 5.69
CA GLN A 116 -16.06 10.39 4.44
C GLN A 116 -16.30 8.92 4.05
N ARG A 117 -15.99 7.98 4.95
CA ARG A 117 -16.15 6.51 4.79
C ARG A 117 -15.31 5.90 3.67
N LEU A 118 -14.32 6.63 3.14
CA LEU A 118 -13.38 6.07 2.18
C LEU A 118 -12.49 5.03 2.89
N PRO A 119 -12.17 3.90 2.23
CA PRO A 119 -11.23 2.95 2.79
C PRO A 119 -9.83 3.56 2.86
N VAL A 120 -9.10 3.24 3.91
CA VAL A 120 -7.67 3.51 3.96
C VAL A 120 -7.00 2.65 2.89
N THR A 121 -6.25 3.29 2.01
CA THR A 121 -5.74 2.66 0.78
C THR A 121 -4.23 2.69 0.70
N ALA A 122 -3.63 1.57 0.33
CA ALA A 122 -2.25 1.50 -0.13
C ALA A 122 -2.23 1.00 -1.57
N PHE A 123 -1.56 1.74 -2.42
CA PHE A 123 -1.31 1.38 -3.79
C PHE A 123 -0.10 0.45 -3.85
N VAL A 124 -0.14 -0.65 -4.58
CA VAL A 124 0.94 -1.64 -4.56
C VAL A 124 1.65 -1.71 -5.90
N HIS A 125 2.95 -1.98 -5.85
CA HIS A 125 3.79 -2.28 -7.00
C HIS A 125 4.78 -3.39 -6.65
N VAL A 126 5.12 -4.23 -7.63
CA VAL A 126 6.03 -5.36 -7.46
C VAL A 126 7.12 -5.33 -8.51
N VAL A 127 8.36 -5.55 -8.07
CA VAL A 127 9.50 -5.86 -8.95
C VAL A 127 10.03 -7.23 -8.57
N ASP A 128 9.93 -8.20 -9.49
CA ASP A 128 10.35 -9.58 -9.25
C ASP A 128 11.67 -9.89 -9.96
N CYS A 129 12.78 -9.83 -9.23
CA CYS A 129 14.12 -10.11 -9.74
C CYS A 129 14.58 -11.55 -9.48
N ARG A 130 13.66 -12.45 -9.08
CA ARG A 130 13.94 -13.89 -8.95
C ARG A 130 14.23 -14.50 -10.31
N ALA A 131 14.96 -15.61 -10.32
CA ALA A 131 15.48 -16.21 -11.55
C ALA A 131 14.36 -16.52 -12.57
N GLU A 132 13.21 -16.98 -12.10
CA GLU A 132 12.03 -17.32 -12.91
C GLU A 132 11.32 -16.11 -13.54
N ALA A 133 11.39 -14.93 -12.92
CA ALA A 133 10.66 -13.73 -13.36
C ALA A 133 11.58 -12.65 -13.95
N ARG A 134 12.90 -12.79 -13.79
CA ARG A 134 13.88 -11.75 -14.16
C ARG A 134 13.77 -11.30 -15.60
N GLU A 135 13.62 -12.23 -16.55
CA GLU A 135 13.53 -11.87 -17.98
C GLU A 135 12.31 -10.98 -18.26
N GLU A 136 11.17 -11.30 -17.66
CA GLU A 136 9.94 -10.50 -17.77
C GLU A 136 10.12 -9.12 -17.11
N SER A 137 10.70 -9.07 -15.91
CA SER A 137 10.98 -7.82 -15.21
C SER A 137 11.94 -6.91 -15.98
N GLU A 138 13.01 -7.46 -16.54
CA GLU A 138 13.96 -6.70 -17.36
C GLU A 138 13.32 -6.23 -18.68
N ALA A 139 12.44 -7.03 -19.29
CA ALA A 139 11.66 -6.62 -20.46
C ALA A 139 10.71 -5.45 -20.15
N ALA A 140 10.19 -5.40 -18.92
CA ALA A 140 9.43 -4.27 -18.38
C ALA A 140 10.30 -3.07 -17.95
N ARG A 141 11.62 -3.14 -18.17
CA ARG A 141 12.64 -2.12 -17.86
C ARG A 141 12.87 -1.92 -16.36
N PHE A 142 12.64 -2.94 -15.55
CA PHE A 142 13.09 -2.97 -14.16
C PHE A 142 14.56 -3.40 -14.10
N ASP A 143 15.33 -2.78 -13.20
CA ASP A 143 16.73 -3.13 -13.01
C ASP A 143 16.86 -4.28 -12.01
N CYS A 144 17.14 -5.48 -12.52
CA CYS A 144 17.39 -6.68 -11.73
C CYS A 144 18.87 -7.08 -11.68
N SER A 145 19.76 -6.14 -11.99
CA SER A 145 21.21 -6.39 -12.06
C SER A 145 21.90 -6.23 -10.71
N GLY A 146 23.08 -6.85 -10.60
CA GLY A 146 23.97 -6.71 -9.45
C GLY A 146 23.30 -7.16 -8.15
N PRO A 147 23.33 -6.35 -7.07
CA PRO A 147 22.75 -6.71 -5.77
C PRO A 147 21.24 -6.97 -5.80
N ARG A 148 20.54 -6.53 -6.85
CA ARG A 148 19.08 -6.70 -6.98
C ARG A 148 18.67 -8.10 -7.43
N ALA A 149 19.58 -8.82 -8.07
CA ALA A 149 19.32 -10.15 -8.61
C ALA A 149 18.92 -11.13 -7.49
N GLY A 150 17.83 -11.87 -7.72
CA GLY A 150 17.33 -12.88 -6.79
C GLY A 150 16.37 -12.36 -5.71
N PHE A 151 16.12 -11.05 -5.63
CA PHE A 151 15.18 -10.46 -4.69
C PHE A 151 13.77 -10.31 -5.29
N LEU A 152 12.77 -10.34 -4.43
CA LEU A 152 11.41 -9.86 -4.71
C LEU A 152 11.16 -8.57 -3.93
N TYR A 153 10.71 -7.52 -4.60
CA TYR A 153 10.42 -6.23 -3.99
C TYR A 153 8.92 -5.96 -3.98
N LEU A 154 8.40 -5.59 -2.81
CA LEU A 154 7.01 -5.19 -2.60
C LEU A 154 7.01 -3.71 -2.20
N GLN A 155 6.34 -2.86 -2.97
CA GLN A 155 6.23 -1.43 -2.69
C GLN A 155 4.78 -1.08 -2.37
N TYR A 156 4.54 -0.42 -1.24
CA TYR A 156 3.25 0.11 -0.81
C TYR A 156 3.35 1.62 -0.84
N TRP A 157 2.53 2.26 -1.66
CA TRP A 157 2.48 3.69 -1.88
C TRP A 157 1.23 4.27 -1.22
N LEU A 158 1.43 5.28 -0.39
CA LEU A 158 0.42 5.94 0.42
C LEU A 158 0.20 7.35 -0.11
N TYR A 159 -1.02 7.63 -0.57
CA TYR A 159 -1.37 8.96 -1.06
C TYR A 159 -2.11 9.76 0.01
N TYR A 160 -1.61 10.95 0.33
CA TYR A 160 -2.30 11.95 1.12
C TYR A 160 -2.62 13.16 0.25
N ALA A 161 -3.75 13.82 0.53
CA ALA A 161 -4.23 14.94 -0.28
C ALA A 161 -3.35 16.20 -0.15
N ASN A 162 -2.61 16.30 0.96
CA ASN A 162 -1.73 17.42 1.28
C ASN A 162 -0.55 16.92 2.10
N SER A 163 0.50 17.72 2.14
CA SER A 163 1.62 17.60 3.09
C SER A 163 1.87 18.93 3.78
N THR A 164 2.38 18.89 5.01
CA THR A 164 2.73 20.07 5.80
C THR A 164 3.91 19.74 6.70
N THR A 165 5.09 20.26 6.40
CA THR A 165 6.27 20.10 7.27
C THR A 165 6.46 21.32 8.15
N GLY A 166 6.62 21.08 9.46
CA GLY A 166 6.87 22.11 10.48
C GLY A 166 5.71 23.10 10.66
N GLN A 167 5.58 23.66 11.86
CA GLN A 167 4.69 24.80 12.11
C GLN A 167 5.41 25.83 12.96
N ILE A 168 5.49 27.07 12.46
CA ILE A 168 5.90 28.22 13.27
C ILE A 168 4.63 28.95 13.71
N PRO A 169 4.37 29.14 15.03
CA PRO A 169 3.11 29.68 15.57
C PRO A 169 2.64 31.03 15.02
N VAL A 170 3.50 31.77 14.32
CA VAL A 170 3.23 33.11 13.75
C VAL A 170 3.31 33.13 12.22
N VAL A 171 4.06 32.21 11.61
CA VAL A 171 4.37 32.22 10.17
C VAL A 171 3.60 31.13 9.41
N GLY A 172 3.06 30.12 10.12
CA GLY A 172 2.40 28.98 9.50
C GLY A 172 3.40 27.86 9.16
N PRO A 173 3.03 26.96 8.23
CA PRO A 173 3.87 25.84 7.81
C PRO A 173 5.21 26.29 7.22
N LEU A 174 6.27 25.49 7.41
CA LEU A 174 7.56 25.74 6.76
C LEU A 174 7.56 25.31 5.29
N ASP A 175 6.89 24.20 4.99
CA ASP A 175 6.58 23.78 3.62
C ASP A 175 5.19 23.13 3.58
N GLN A 176 4.40 23.48 2.57
CA GLN A 176 3.05 22.96 2.37
C GLN A 176 2.78 22.82 0.88
N HIS A 177 2.35 21.62 0.48
CA HIS A 177 1.93 21.36 -0.88
C HIS A 177 0.70 20.44 -0.91
N ASP A 178 -0.05 20.54 -2.01
CA ASP A 178 -1.05 19.56 -2.38
C ASP A 178 -0.35 18.28 -2.85
N ASP A 179 -1.05 17.14 -2.75
CA ASP A 179 -0.56 15.81 -3.10
C ASP A 179 0.72 15.37 -2.38
N ASP A 180 0.62 14.25 -1.68
CA ASP A 180 1.78 13.64 -1.05
C ASP A 180 1.81 12.15 -1.34
N TRP A 181 2.98 11.65 -1.71
CA TRP A 181 3.20 10.25 -2.05
C TRP A 181 4.34 9.70 -1.21
N GLU A 182 3.95 8.98 -0.17
CA GLU A 182 4.85 8.25 0.70
C GLU A 182 4.85 6.77 0.33
N SER A 183 5.83 6.03 0.86
CA SER A 183 5.98 4.61 0.57
C SER A 183 6.60 3.82 1.70
N VAL A 184 6.22 2.54 1.72
CA VAL A 184 6.83 1.49 2.53
C VAL A 184 7.29 0.43 1.55
N GLN A 185 8.54 0.01 1.65
CA GLN A 185 9.10 -0.97 0.74
C GLN A 185 9.61 -2.16 1.54
N LEU A 186 9.42 -3.33 0.95
CA LEU A 186 10.01 -4.57 1.43
C LEU A 186 10.85 -5.20 0.32
N ARG A 187 11.94 -5.86 0.71
CA ARG A 187 12.68 -6.78 -0.14
C ARG A 187 12.77 -8.15 0.52
N ILE A 188 12.50 -9.19 -0.26
CA ILE A 188 12.54 -10.59 0.17
C ILE A 188 13.71 -11.24 -0.56
N GLY A 189 14.70 -11.67 0.22
CA GLY A 189 15.90 -12.33 -0.30
C GLY A 189 15.66 -13.79 -0.69
N PRO A 190 16.60 -14.39 -1.44
CA PRO A 190 16.53 -15.81 -1.81
C PRO A 190 16.65 -16.76 -0.61
N ASP A 191 17.14 -16.27 0.53
CA ASP A 191 17.19 -16.99 1.81
C ASP A 191 15.90 -16.81 2.64
N GLY A 192 14.91 -16.09 2.12
CA GLY A 192 13.64 -15.81 2.77
C GLY A 192 13.71 -14.68 3.81
N ARG A 193 14.86 -14.01 3.99
CA ARG A 193 14.92 -12.84 4.87
C ARG A 193 14.13 -11.69 4.26
N VAL A 194 13.38 -11.00 5.10
CA VAL A 194 12.59 -9.83 4.71
C VAL A 194 13.19 -8.60 5.37
N GLN A 195 13.41 -7.58 4.55
CA GLN A 195 13.86 -6.26 5.01
C GLN A 195 12.83 -5.22 4.62
N GLN A 196 12.76 -4.15 5.42
CA GLN A 196 11.78 -3.08 5.29
C GLN A 196 12.48 -1.71 5.34
N ARG A 197 11.91 -0.74 4.64
CA ARG A 197 12.24 0.69 4.72
C ARG A 197 11.01 1.55 4.47
N ALA A 198 11.02 2.79 4.90
CA ALA A 198 9.96 3.76 4.62
C ALA A 198 10.56 5.04 4.01
N SER A 199 9.81 5.72 3.14
CA SER A 199 10.24 7.01 2.61
C SER A 199 10.15 8.10 3.67
N SER A 200 11.07 9.05 3.59
CA SER A 200 11.16 10.22 4.44
C SER A 200 11.69 11.36 3.58
N HIS A 201 10.78 12.26 3.20
CA HIS A 201 11.06 13.39 2.29
C HIS A 201 11.76 12.91 1.00
N HIS A 202 13.05 13.22 0.82
CA HIS A 202 13.82 12.93 -0.39
C HIS A 202 14.53 11.55 -0.40
N GLY A 203 14.33 10.72 0.63
CA GLY A 203 14.99 9.41 0.68
C GLY A 203 14.27 8.35 1.50
N TYR A 204 14.99 7.31 1.90
CA TYR A 204 14.46 6.16 2.65
C TYR A 204 15.20 5.91 3.94
N ASN A 205 14.47 5.65 5.01
CA ASN A 205 15.00 5.39 6.34
C ASN A 205 14.44 4.08 6.92
N TYR A 206 15.23 3.46 7.79
CA TYR A 206 14.79 2.36 8.65
C TYR A 206 14.28 2.92 9.98
N GLU A 207 15.17 3.47 10.81
CA GLU A 207 14.80 4.11 12.08
C GLU A 207 14.83 5.63 11.98
N ARG A 208 14.05 6.32 12.82
CA ARG A 208 14.10 7.78 12.95
C ARG A 208 15.38 8.19 13.68
N SER A 209 16.27 8.90 13.01
CA SER A 209 17.57 9.30 13.57
C SER A 209 18.02 10.67 13.06
N ALA A 210 18.74 11.43 13.89
CA ALA A 210 19.39 12.67 13.47
C ALA A 210 20.43 12.44 12.36
N PHE A 211 20.93 11.21 12.22
CA PHE A 211 21.85 10.81 11.16
C PHE A 211 21.15 10.61 9.80
N ASN A 212 19.82 10.67 9.74
CA ASN A 212 19.07 10.60 8.48
C ASN A 212 19.02 11.94 7.73
N ALA A 213 19.55 13.03 8.29
CA ALA A 213 19.46 14.36 7.69
C ALA A 213 19.97 14.41 6.23
N GLY A 214 20.99 13.61 5.89
CA GLY A 214 21.46 13.49 4.51
C GLY A 214 20.45 12.84 3.57
N SER A 215 19.77 11.78 4.01
CA SER A 215 18.69 11.13 3.25
C SER A 215 17.46 12.04 3.13
N ASP A 216 17.05 12.65 4.26
CA ASP A 216 15.88 13.54 4.31
C ASP A 216 16.06 14.80 3.46
N ALA A 217 17.29 15.31 3.34
CA ALA A 217 17.63 16.48 2.52
C ALA A 217 18.06 16.13 1.07
N GLY A 218 18.12 14.84 0.69
CA GLY A 218 18.57 14.42 -0.64
C GLY A 218 20.09 14.63 -0.90
N LEU A 219 20.90 14.71 0.15
CA LEU A 219 22.35 14.95 0.09
C LEU A 219 23.13 13.63 0.11
N GLU A 220 23.41 13.10 -1.08
CA GLU A 220 24.07 11.80 -1.30
C GLU A 220 25.39 11.63 -0.51
N VAL A 221 26.30 12.60 -0.56
CA VAL A 221 27.62 12.51 0.12
C VAL A 221 27.47 12.40 1.64
N VAL A 222 26.52 13.12 2.24
CA VAL A 222 26.29 13.08 3.69
C VAL A 222 25.66 11.76 4.10
N ARG A 223 24.77 11.22 3.26
CA ARG A 223 24.16 9.91 3.43
C ARG A 223 25.21 8.79 3.37
N GLU A 224 26.03 8.75 2.31
CA GLU A 224 27.07 7.71 2.12
C GLU A 224 28.05 7.67 3.29
N VAL A 225 28.54 8.82 3.74
CA VAL A 225 29.45 8.88 4.90
C VAL A 225 28.78 8.30 6.16
N SER A 226 27.50 8.56 6.37
CA SER A 226 26.77 8.07 7.54
C SER A 226 26.56 6.55 7.49
N GLU A 227 26.34 5.99 6.31
CA GLU A 227 26.25 4.54 6.07
C GLU A 227 27.62 3.86 6.24
N ASP A 228 28.69 4.43 5.67
CA ASP A 228 30.05 3.89 5.73
C ASP A 228 30.58 3.75 7.17
N VAL A 229 30.20 4.67 8.06
CA VAL A 229 30.57 4.62 9.48
C VAL A 229 29.57 3.83 10.34
N GLY A 230 28.56 3.21 9.73
CA GLY A 230 27.56 2.39 10.41
C GLY A 230 26.62 3.17 11.32
N LEU A 231 26.46 4.48 11.11
CA LEU A 231 25.53 5.33 11.86
C LEU A 231 24.10 5.28 11.30
N ARG A 232 23.92 4.65 10.13
CA ARG A 232 22.65 4.45 9.44
C ARG A 232 22.68 3.15 8.65
N GLU A 233 21.51 2.55 8.46
CA GLU A 233 21.34 1.38 7.61
C GLU A 233 21.61 1.72 6.15
N GLU A 234 22.36 0.84 5.47
CA GLU A 234 22.66 0.96 4.04
C GLU A 234 21.36 1.09 3.24
N ARG A 235 21.19 2.21 2.53
CA ARG A 235 19.98 2.56 1.74
C ARG A 235 18.67 2.53 2.54
N GLY A 236 18.75 2.61 3.86
CA GLY A 236 17.61 2.60 4.79
C GLY A 236 16.97 1.23 5.01
N TRP A 237 17.61 0.12 4.62
CA TRP A 237 17.06 -1.23 4.80
C TRP A 237 17.40 -1.83 6.17
N GLY A 238 16.38 -2.17 6.96
CA GLY A 238 16.54 -2.97 8.18
C GLY A 238 15.58 -4.16 8.21
N ALA A 239 15.49 -4.86 9.34
CA ALA A 239 14.64 -6.06 9.47
C ALA A 239 13.14 -5.68 9.40
N GLU A 240 12.31 -6.52 8.78
CA GLU A 240 10.86 -6.27 8.78
C GLU A 240 10.29 -6.26 10.21
N THR A 241 9.56 -5.18 10.56
CA THR A 241 8.75 -5.12 11.79
C THR A 241 7.26 -5.26 11.51
N GLY A 242 6.85 -5.07 10.25
CA GLY A 242 5.44 -5.06 9.84
C GLY A 242 4.70 -3.80 10.30
N LEU A 243 5.43 -2.78 10.78
CA LEU A 243 4.88 -1.54 11.31
C LEU A 243 5.61 -0.33 10.72
N VAL A 244 4.85 0.70 10.36
CA VAL A 244 5.37 2.00 9.93
C VAL A 244 4.74 3.09 10.76
N GLU A 245 5.57 3.96 11.31
CA GLU A 245 5.17 5.19 11.98
C GLU A 245 5.17 6.33 10.96
N VAL A 246 4.01 6.96 10.80
CA VAL A 246 3.75 8.07 9.87
C VAL A 246 3.76 9.38 10.66
N SER A 247 4.70 10.26 10.30
CA SER A 247 4.82 11.62 10.85
C SER A 247 3.55 12.44 10.59
N GLY A 248 3.14 13.23 11.57
CA GLY A 248 2.03 14.16 11.45
C GLY A 248 2.37 15.31 10.51
N GLY A 249 1.52 15.54 9.51
CA GLY A 249 1.66 16.64 8.56
C GLY A 249 2.59 16.32 7.39
N SER A 250 3.83 15.93 7.63
CA SER A 250 4.80 15.63 6.55
C SER A 250 4.68 14.22 5.98
N HIS A 251 3.98 13.33 6.68
CA HIS A 251 3.77 11.92 6.33
C HIS A 251 5.02 11.04 6.19
N ALA A 252 6.22 11.61 6.36
CA ALA A 252 7.49 10.91 6.42
C ALA A 252 7.39 9.67 7.33
N GLY A 253 7.71 8.53 6.75
CA GLY A 253 7.63 7.22 7.39
C GLY A 253 8.94 6.80 8.02
N ASN A 254 8.85 6.11 9.15
CA ASN A 254 9.95 5.33 9.72
C ASN A 254 9.42 3.93 10.09
N VAL A 255 10.29 2.94 10.11
CA VAL A 255 9.92 1.61 10.59
C VAL A 255 9.66 1.69 12.09
N GLY A 256 8.42 1.36 12.49
CA GLY A 256 7.94 1.50 13.86
C GLY A 256 8.12 0.22 14.66
N HIS A 257 8.07 0.36 15.99
CA HIS A 257 8.08 -0.76 16.95
C HIS A 257 6.87 -0.79 17.89
N ASP A 258 6.13 0.32 18.00
CA ASP A 258 4.91 0.44 18.80
C ASP A 258 3.80 1.10 17.95
N PRO A 259 2.64 0.46 17.77
CA PRO A 259 1.55 1.03 16.98
C PRO A 259 0.90 2.26 17.63
N GLY A 260 1.18 2.54 18.91
CA GLY A 260 0.63 3.68 19.63
C GLY A 260 -0.89 3.63 19.75
N SER A 261 -1.50 4.81 19.94
CA SER A 261 -2.95 4.93 20.18
C SER A 261 -3.79 5.00 18.90
N ARG A 262 -3.18 5.25 17.73
CA ARG A 262 -3.87 5.41 16.43
C ARG A 262 -3.17 4.57 15.39
N PHE A 263 -3.83 3.51 14.92
CA PHE A 263 -3.22 2.60 13.96
C PHE A 263 -4.23 1.91 13.04
N ILE A 264 -3.71 1.34 11.95
CA ILE A 264 -4.44 0.64 10.90
C ILE A 264 -3.74 -0.69 10.68
N PRO A 265 -4.33 -1.82 11.09
CA PRO A 265 -3.75 -3.13 10.83
C PRO A 265 -3.57 -3.35 9.33
N GLY A 266 -2.44 -3.92 8.89
CA GLY A 266 -2.18 -4.17 7.46
C GLY A 266 -3.28 -4.97 6.75
N ARG A 267 -3.91 -5.93 7.45
CA ARG A 267 -5.08 -6.69 6.96
C ARG A 267 -6.31 -5.84 6.63
N ARG A 268 -6.38 -4.61 7.15
CA ARG A 268 -7.47 -3.64 6.92
C ARG A 268 -7.14 -2.61 5.84
N LEU A 269 -5.93 -2.60 5.30
CA LEU A 269 -5.58 -1.76 4.17
C LEU A 269 -6.30 -2.24 2.91
N HIS A 270 -6.91 -1.32 2.17
CA HIS A 270 -7.37 -1.59 0.82
C HIS A 270 -6.17 -1.54 -0.13
N LEU A 271 -5.84 -2.67 -0.76
CA LEU A 271 -4.69 -2.77 -1.65
C LEU A 271 -5.11 -2.60 -3.12
N VAL A 272 -4.43 -1.71 -3.84
CA VAL A 272 -4.74 -1.37 -5.23
C VAL A 272 -3.50 -1.50 -6.11
N PRO A 273 -3.44 -2.45 -7.07
CA PRO A 273 -2.30 -2.53 -8.00
C PRO A 273 -2.12 -1.26 -8.83
N LEU A 274 -0.88 -0.80 -8.93
CA LEU A 274 -0.53 0.40 -9.69
C LEU A 274 -0.27 0.13 -11.17
N GLU A 275 0.08 -1.07 -11.59
CA GLU A 275 0.48 -1.36 -12.98
C GLU A 275 -0.62 -0.97 -13.97
N PRO A 276 -1.92 -1.31 -13.77
CA PRO A 276 -2.97 -0.90 -14.68
C PRO A 276 -3.18 0.62 -14.69
N ILE A 277 -2.92 1.29 -13.56
CA ILE A 277 -3.07 2.74 -13.40
C ILE A 277 -1.92 3.45 -14.10
N ALA A 278 -0.67 3.09 -13.80
CA ALA A 278 0.54 3.66 -14.36
C ALA A 278 0.57 3.54 -15.89
N ALA A 279 0.05 2.45 -16.45
CA ALA A 279 -0.02 2.24 -17.90
C ALA A 279 -0.96 3.22 -18.63
N HIS A 280 -1.95 3.81 -17.94
CA HIS A 280 -3.01 4.61 -18.57
C HIS A 280 -3.26 5.97 -17.90
N SER A 281 -2.53 6.30 -16.84
CA SER A 281 -2.77 7.51 -16.07
C SER A 281 -2.20 8.73 -16.78
N HIS A 282 -3.04 9.74 -16.93
CA HIS A 282 -2.66 11.09 -17.33
C HIS A 282 -2.83 12.09 -16.16
N SER A 283 -2.96 11.58 -14.93
CA SER A 283 -3.18 12.41 -13.75
C SER A 283 -1.94 13.23 -13.42
N THR A 284 -2.15 14.51 -13.12
CA THR A 284 -1.11 15.43 -12.66
C THR A 284 -1.17 15.56 -11.14
N PHE A 285 0.00 15.61 -10.52
CA PHE A 285 0.19 15.77 -9.08
C PHE A 285 1.16 16.93 -8.85
N ALA A 286 1.09 17.57 -7.69
CA ALA A 286 2.05 18.59 -7.27
C ALA A 286 3.44 18.00 -6.95
N VAL A 287 3.51 16.71 -6.65
CA VAL A 287 4.75 15.92 -6.47
C VAL A 287 4.89 14.83 -7.54
N VAL A 288 6.08 14.25 -7.69
CA VAL A 288 6.31 13.16 -8.65
C VAL A 288 5.48 11.92 -8.26
N PRO A 289 4.60 11.39 -9.13
CA PRO A 289 3.84 10.19 -8.81
C PRO A 289 4.73 8.93 -8.83
N PRO A 290 4.33 7.84 -8.13
CA PRO A 290 5.15 6.64 -7.96
C PRO A 290 5.79 6.12 -9.24
N TRP A 291 5.04 5.99 -10.33
CA TRP A 291 5.49 5.41 -11.60
C TRP A 291 6.49 6.26 -12.40
N LEU A 292 6.80 7.47 -11.92
CA LEU A 292 7.83 8.33 -12.50
C LEU A 292 9.10 8.40 -11.65
N LYS A 293 9.01 8.04 -10.36
CA LYS A 293 10.16 8.02 -9.43
C LYS A 293 11.19 6.99 -9.87
N GLU A 294 12.48 7.24 -9.63
CA GLU A 294 13.54 6.29 -10.00
C GLU A 294 13.32 4.92 -9.35
N VAL A 295 12.90 4.93 -8.08
CA VAL A 295 12.67 3.75 -7.25
C VAL A 295 11.61 2.78 -7.78
N TRP A 296 10.75 3.25 -8.68
CA TRP A 296 9.82 2.39 -9.42
C TRP A 296 10.55 1.39 -10.30
N ARG A 297 11.62 1.82 -10.97
CA ARG A 297 12.41 0.96 -11.88
C ARG A 297 13.63 0.35 -11.21
N ASN A 298 14.20 1.08 -10.27
CA ASN A 298 15.35 0.67 -9.49
C ASN A 298 14.91 0.53 -8.02
N PRO A 299 14.44 -0.65 -7.57
CA PRO A 299 13.87 -0.79 -6.22
C PRO A 299 14.91 -0.59 -5.09
N GLU A 300 16.19 -0.46 -5.43
CA GLU A 300 17.28 -0.12 -4.51
C GLU A 300 17.66 1.36 -4.56
N ALA A 301 17.03 2.18 -5.42
CA ALA A 301 17.25 3.61 -5.46
C ALA A 301 16.96 4.21 -4.08
N THR A 302 17.77 5.20 -3.73
CA THR A 302 17.72 5.85 -2.42
C THR A 302 16.93 7.15 -2.44
N GLY A 303 16.61 7.68 -3.62
CA GLY A 303 15.83 8.89 -3.81
C GLY A 303 14.33 8.61 -3.96
N THR A 304 13.51 9.60 -3.64
CA THR A 304 12.04 9.56 -3.77
C THR A 304 11.50 10.47 -4.87
N GLU A 305 12.37 11.03 -5.72
CA GLU A 305 12.02 11.84 -6.89
C GLU A 305 12.15 11.06 -8.21
#